data_AF-A0A820BIZ3-F1
#
_entry.id   AF-A0A820BIZ3-F1
#
_cell.length_a   1.000
_cell.length_b   1.000
_cell.length_c   1.000
_cell.angle_alpha   90.00
_cell.angle_beta   90.00
_cell.angle_gamma   90.00
#
_symmetry.space_group_name_H-M   'P 1'
#
loop_
_entity.id
_entity.type
_entity.pdbx_description
1 polymer ?
#
loop_
_entity_poly.entity_id
_entity_poly.type
_entity_poly.pdbx_seq_one_letter_code
_entity_poly.pdbx_strand_id
1 'polypeptide(L)'
;MSIYTTITASLPFIEVDLNLTPQQMSMFINGLKYIIPCQSRFSGKSIEQLVNERYQSISTTVKNCLKDHRIPTANQRAEEAFQALRCILHELQSKKLSKKLGKRAKREYNIVQSIRCLLRNRSDIVIRRTDKSKVFYIGKATDFARKAEEYMLKTKAYQEITNGRCPLADMLHAVQTLLASFVKQGALTKQQSNKISPNLNKLELAPIFLNFARRTTFINGIDVTRKLEQYVMDGHFRSTTKFVTVDVTDLYSMIARQGALEALMRFFEKHSDHGKIGSLAIDHIMRMARLILDTNCFAYNNKYYKQCRGGAMGSAFTQVLANIYMYEWEQHLMKHQEKHNGIYGR
;
A
#
# COMPACT_ATOMS: atom_id res chain seq x y z
N MET A 1 21.95 21.33 -26.02
CA MET A 1 20.57 21.85 -25.97
C MET A 1 19.63 20.73 -26.39
N SER A 2 18.50 20.56 -25.69
CA SER A 2 17.38 19.62 -25.95
C SER A 2 17.51 18.18 -25.42
N ILE A 3 17.02 17.96 -24.18
CA ILE A 3 16.33 16.70 -23.78
C ILE A 3 15.02 17.00 -22.97
N TYR A 4 14.75 18.25 -22.57
CA TYR A 4 13.55 18.60 -21.77
C TYR A 4 12.30 18.96 -22.60
N THR A 5 12.00 18.27 -23.70
CA THR A 5 10.80 18.58 -24.50
C THR A 5 9.57 17.73 -24.16
N THR A 6 9.63 16.87 -23.14
CA THR A 6 8.41 16.21 -22.66
C THR A 6 8.45 16.04 -21.14
N ILE A 7 7.98 17.07 -20.44
CA ILE A 7 7.67 16.99 -19.01
C ILE A 7 6.36 16.20 -18.89
N THR A 8 6.43 14.97 -18.37
CA THR A 8 5.25 14.20 -17.95
C THR A 8 5.26 14.04 -16.43
N ALA A 9 4.07 14.14 -15.83
CA ALA A 9 3.84 13.98 -14.40
C ALA A 9 3.97 12.51 -13.98
N SER A 10 5.21 11.99 -13.94
CA SER A 10 5.62 10.75 -13.24
C SER A 10 6.98 10.29 -13.77
N LEU A 11 8.04 11.07 -13.62
CA LEU A 11 9.40 10.55 -13.77
C LEU A 11 9.80 9.83 -12.47
N PRO A 12 9.91 8.49 -12.42
CA PRO A 12 10.44 7.79 -11.25
C PRO A 12 11.96 7.83 -11.19
N PHE A 13 12.60 8.49 -12.16
CA PHE A 13 14.04 8.66 -12.18
C PHE A 13 14.41 9.98 -11.52
N ILE A 14 14.77 9.86 -10.25
CA ILE A 14 15.53 10.88 -9.57
C ILE A 14 17.00 10.55 -9.80
N GLU A 15 17.68 11.52 -10.39
CA GLU A 15 19.08 11.53 -10.78
C GLU A 15 19.99 10.93 -9.71
N VAL A 16 20.73 9.89 -10.08
CA VAL A 16 21.89 9.44 -9.31
C VAL A 16 23.05 9.38 -10.26
N ASP A 17 24.18 9.94 -9.83
CA ASP A 17 25.52 9.77 -10.38
C ASP A 17 25.97 8.30 -10.24
N LEU A 18 25.24 7.44 -10.93
CA LEU A 18 25.50 6.00 -11.08
C LEU A 18 26.09 5.71 -12.46
N ASN A 19 26.15 6.72 -13.35
CA ASN A 19 26.60 6.60 -14.73
C ASN A 19 26.02 5.34 -15.42
N LEU A 20 24.70 5.14 -15.25
CA LEU A 20 24.02 3.96 -15.74
C LEU A 20 24.08 3.92 -17.28
N THR A 21 24.43 2.76 -17.81
CA THR A 21 24.33 2.52 -19.25
C THR A 21 22.87 2.58 -19.73
N PRO A 22 22.60 2.90 -21.00
CA PRO A 22 21.23 2.90 -21.56
C PRO A 22 20.48 1.58 -21.33
N GLN A 23 21.21 0.45 -21.31
CA GLN A 23 20.62 -0.87 -21.06
C GLN A 23 20.17 -1.06 -19.61
N GLN A 24 20.94 -0.57 -18.63
CA GLN A 24 20.58 -0.60 -17.21
C GLN A 24 19.40 0.35 -16.94
N MET A 25 19.42 1.56 -17.50
CA MET A 25 18.29 2.49 -17.43
C MET A 25 17.02 1.87 -18.00
N SER A 26 17.09 1.30 -19.20
CA SER A 26 15.95 0.63 -19.83
C SER A 26 15.41 -0.52 -18.98
N MET A 27 16.26 -1.25 -18.25
CA MET A 27 15.85 -2.32 -17.35
C MET A 27 15.10 -1.78 -16.13
N PHE A 28 15.55 -0.68 -15.53
CA PHE A 28 14.88 -0.06 -14.38
C PHE A 28 13.55 0.61 -14.75
N ILE A 29 13.46 1.23 -15.94
CA ILE A 29 12.22 1.85 -16.45
C ILE A 29 11.15 0.79 -16.73
N ASN A 30 11.53 -0.26 -17.45
CA ASN A 30 10.56 -1.22 -17.99
C ASN A 30 10.40 -2.49 -17.14
N GLY A 31 11.20 -2.63 -16.08
CA GLY A 31 11.30 -3.85 -15.28
C GLY A 31 11.95 -5.02 -16.02
N LEU A 32 12.15 -6.12 -15.28
CA LEU A 32 12.55 -7.40 -15.85
C LEU A 32 11.39 -7.94 -16.69
N LYS A 33 11.59 -8.05 -18.01
CA LYS A 33 10.58 -8.60 -18.94
C LYS A 33 10.63 -10.13 -19.02
N TYR A 34 11.62 -10.80 -18.40
CA TYR A 34 11.73 -12.25 -18.39
C TYR A 34 12.02 -12.80 -16.99
N ILE A 35 11.37 -13.92 -16.64
CA ILE A 35 11.14 -14.36 -15.27
C ILE A 35 12.46 -14.90 -14.63
N ILE A 36 12.62 -14.62 -13.33
CA ILE A 36 13.65 -15.11 -12.40
C ILE A 36 14.08 -16.60 -12.57
N PRO A 37 13.21 -17.60 -12.91
CA PRO A 37 13.62 -18.98 -13.20
C PRO A 37 14.69 -19.13 -14.28
N CYS A 38 14.74 -18.23 -15.26
CA CYS A 38 15.71 -18.35 -16.35
C CYS A 38 17.07 -17.73 -16.00
N GLN A 39 17.10 -16.80 -15.04
CA GLN A 39 18.31 -16.13 -14.59
C GLN A 39 19.10 -16.98 -13.60
N SER A 40 18.42 -17.77 -12.75
CA SER A 40 19.09 -18.61 -11.75
C SER A 40 20.04 -19.64 -12.37
N ARG A 41 19.83 -20.02 -13.64
CA ARG A 41 20.71 -20.94 -14.37
C ARG A 41 22.11 -20.38 -14.66
N PHE A 42 22.29 -19.07 -14.56
CA PHE A 42 23.59 -18.41 -14.73
C PHE A 42 24.28 -18.08 -13.40
N SER A 43 23.69 -18.48 -12.27
CA SER A 43 24.23 -18.23 -10.92
C SER A 43 25.37 -19.16 -10.51
N GLY A 44 25.71 -20.15 -11.33
CA GLY A 44 26.72 -21.18 -11.01
C GLY A 44 26.22 -22.29 -10.08
N LYS A 45 25.00 -22.17 -9.52
CA LYS A 45 24.37 -23.20 -8.68
C LYS A 45 23.89 -24.40 -9.50
N SER A 46 23.93 -25.58 -8.90
CA SER A 46 23.36 -26.79 -9.52
C SER A 46 21.82 -26.69 -9.61
N ILE A 47 21.22 -27.43 -10.54
CA ILE A 47 19.76 -27.50 -10.67
C ILE A 47 19.12 -27.92 -9.34
N GLU A 48 19.73 -28.88 -8.65
CA GLU A 48 19.22 -29.41 -7.39
C GLU A 48 19.24 -28.37 -6.26
N GLN A 49 20.32 -27.57 -6.17
CA GLN A 49 20.38 -26.43 -5.24
C GLN A 49 19.26 -25.42 -5.52
N LEU A 50 19.04 -25.08 -6.78
CA LEU A 50 18.00 -24.12 -7.18
C LEU A 50 16.58 -24.64 -6.90
N VAL A 51 16.35 -25.93 -7.13
CA VAL A 51 15.07 -26.58 -6.83
C VAL A 51 14.83 -26.60 -5.33
N ASN A 52 15.82 -26.97 -4.52
CA ASN A 52 15.68 -27.01 -3.07
C ASN A 52 15.38 -25.62 -2.48
N GLU A 53 16.11 -24.57 -2.88
CA GLU A 53 15.87 -23.20 -2.39
C GLU A 53 14.44 -22.73 -2.70
N ARG A 54 13.97 -22.96 -3.93
CA ARG A 54 12.63 -22.57 -4.35
C ARG A 54 11.54 -23.41 -3.68
N TYR A 55 11.77 -24.71 -3.59
CA TYR A 55 10.85 -25.62 -2.92
C TYR A 55 10.65 -25.22 -1.46
N GLN A 56 11.73 -24.91 -0.73
CA GLN A 56 11.62 -24.48 0.66
C GLN A 56 10.82 -23.18 0.80
N SER A 57 11.06 -22.19 -0.07
CA SER A 57 10.32 -20.92 -0.05
C SER A 57 8.82 -21.10 -0.32
N ILE A 58 8.46 -21.85 -1.38
CA ILE A 58 7.07 -22.08 -1.77
C ILE A 58 6.37 -22.98 -0.74
N SER A 59 6.99 -24.09 -0.34
CA SER A 59 6.39 -25.03 0.60
C SER A 59 6.13 -24.40 1.96
N THR A 60 7.04 -23.58 2.48
CA THR A 60 6.84 -22.83 3.73
C THR A 60 5.62 -21.90 3.62
N THR A 61 5.51 -21.16 2.52
CA THR A 61 4.39 -20.23 2.29
C THR A 61 3.05 -20.96 2.23
N VAL A 62 2.99 -22.08 1.48
CA VAL A 62 1.78 -22.90 1.35
C VAL A 62 1.41 -23.56 2.68
N LYS A 63 2.38 -24.16 3.39
CA LYS A 63 2.14 -24.77 4.71
C LYS A 63 1.60 -23.76 5.72
N ASN A 64 2.13 -22.54 5.74
CA ASN A 64 1.61 -21.47 6.59
C ASN A 64 0.16 -21.10 6.22
N CYS A 65 -0.15 -20.97 4.93
CA CYS A 65 -1.51 -20.70 4.47
C CYS A 65 -2.50 -21.81 4.86
N LEU A 66 -2.12 -23.09 4.69
CA LEU A 66 -2.95 -24.23 5.07
C LEU A 66 -3.19 -24.28 6.59
N LYS A 67 -2.14 -23.98 7.38
CA LYS A 67 -2.24 -23.87 8.83
C LYS A 67 -3.19 -22.75 9.26
N ASP A 68 -3.13 -21.58 8.62
CA ASP A 68 -4.03 -20.46 8.87
C ASP A 68 -5.52 -20.85 8.65
N HIS A 69 -5.78 -21.80 7.74
CA HIS A 69 -7.12 -22.30 7.42
C HIS A 69 -7.47 -23.64 8.07
N ARG A 70 -6.66 -24.11 9.03
CA ARG A 70 -6.83 -25.39 9.74
C ARG A 70 -6.91 -26.62 8.82
N ILE A 71 -6.24 -26.58 7.67
CA ILE A 71 -6.16 -27.71 6.74
C ILE A 71 -4.96 -28.59 7.15
N PRO A 72 -5.17 -29.89 7.43
CA PRO A 72 -4.08 -30.79 7.81
C PRO A 72 -3.07 -30.98 6.69
N THR A 73 -1.78 -30.88 7.00
CA THR A 73 -0.68 -31.06 6.03
C THR A 73 0.08 -32.37 6.22
N ALA A 74 -0.31 -33.20 7.19
CA ALA A 74 0.33 -34.48 7.50
C ALA A 74 -0.39 -35.68 6.86
N ASN A 75 -1.35 -35.44 5.97
CA ASN A 75 -2.05 -36.50 5.26
C ASN A 75 -1.32 -36.88 3.96
N GLN A 76 -1.57 -38.09 3.48
CA GLN A 76 -0.95 -38.62 2.26
C GLN A 76 -1.16 -37.71 1.04
N ARG A 77 -2.36 -37.12 0.91
CA ARG A 77 -2.68 -36.20 -0.19
C ARG A 77 -1.80 -34.94 -0.20
N ALA A 78 -1.46 -34.40 0.97
CA ALA A 78 -0.57 -33.26 1.08
C ALA A 78 0.87 -33.64 0.72
N GLU A 79 1.34 -34.80 1.17
CA GLU A 79 2.67 -35.31 0.83
C GLU A 79 2.82 -35.52 -0.69
N GLU A 80 1.83 -36.16 -1.32
CA GLU A 80 1.76 -36.34 -2.77
C GLU A 80 1.77 -34.99 -3.52
N ALA A 81 1.03 -34.00 -3.03
CA ALA A 81 0.99 -32.67 -3.63
C ALA A 81 2.33 -31.92 -3.52
N PHE A 82 3.01 -32.00 -2.37
CA PHE A 82 4.32 -31.39 -2.18
C PHE A 82 5.41 -32.10 -2.98
N GLN A 83 5.33 -33.42 -3.12
CA GLN A 83 6.23 -34.17 -3.99
C GLN A 83 6.00 -33.81 -5.46
N ALA A 84 4.74 -33.73 -5.91
CA ALA A 84 4.40 -33.28 -7.26
C ALA A 84 4.92 -31.85 -7.55
N LEU A 85 4.81 -30.94 -6.58
CA LEU A 85 5.38 -29.59 -6.67
C LEU A 85 6.90 -29.64 -6.88
N ARG A 86 7.61 -30.51 -6.17
CA ARG A 86 9.06 -30.67 -6.31
C ARG A 86 9.42 -31.20 -7.71
N CYS A 87 8.67 -32.17 -8.24
CA CYS A 87 8.83 -32.68 -9.60
C CYS A 87 8.62 -31.57 -10.65
N ILE A 88 7.54 -30.80 -10.54
CA ILE A 88 7.26 -29.67 -11.44
C ILE A 88 8.41 -28.66 -11.43
N LEU A 89 8.92 -28.31 -10.24
CA LEU A 89 10.05 -27.38 -10.12
C LEU A 89 11.31 -27.92 -10.80
N HIS A 90 11.57 -29.22 -10.65
CA HIS A 90 12.71 -29.88 -11.30
C HIS A 90 12.56 -29.86 -12.83
N GLU A 91 11.40 -30.23 -13.38
CA GLU A 91 11.12 -30.17 -14.82
C GLU A 91 11.27 -28.75 -15.40
N LEU A 92 10.75 -27.75 -14.70
CA LEU A 92 10.86 -26.36 -15.11
C LEU A 92 12.33 -25.87 -15.14
N GLN A 93 13.17 -26.39 -14.24
CA GLN A 93 14.59 -26.03 -14.18
C GLN A 93 15.45 -26.84 -15.15
N SER A 94 15.08 -28.08 -15.46
CA SER A 94 15.84 -28.96 -16.36
C SER A 94 15.52 -28.71 -17.85
N LYS A 95 14.32 -28.21 -18.18
CA LYS A 95 13.90 -27.95 -19.56
C LYS A 95 14.86 -26.99 -20.28
N LYS A 96 15.45 -27.41 -21.41
CA LYS A 96 16.35 -26.54 -22.20
C LYS A 96 15.60 -25.33 -22.77
N LEU A 97 16.20 -24.15 -22.62
CA LEU A 97 15.68 -22.92 -23.23
C LEU A 97 16.03 -22.87 -24.71
N SER A 98 15.16 -22.28 -25.53
CA SER A 98 15.50 -22.00 -26.93
C SER A 98 16.71 -21.06 -27.03
N LYS A 99 17.51 -21.14 -28.10
CA LYS A 99 18.72 -20.31 -28.27
C LYS A 99 18.44 -18.81 -28.10
N LYS A 100 17.32 -18.32 -28.64
CA LYS A 100 16.89 -16.92 -28.54
C LYS A 100 16.59 -16.52 -27.09
N LEU A 101 15.86 -17.37 -26.37
CA LEU A 101 15.51 -17.14 -24.96
C LEU A 101 16.75 -17.22 -24.05
N GLY A 102 17.64 -18.19 -24.29
CA GLY A 102 18.89 -18.32 -23.55
C GLY A 102 19.80 -17.09 -23.69
N LYS A 103 19.99 -16.58 -24.92
CA LYS A 103 20.75 -15.34 -25.17
C LYS A 103 20.15 -14.14 -24.42
N ARG A 104 18.81 -13.99 -24.48
CA ARG A 104 18.11 -12.91 -23.77
C ARG A 104 18.26 -13.02 -22.25
N ALA A 105 18.03 -14.21 -21.70
CA ALA A 105 18.14 -14.45 -20.26
C ALA A 105 19.55 -14.20 -19.73
N LYS A 106 20.59 -14.60 -20.49
CA LYS A 106 21.99 -14.29 -20.15
C LYS A 106 22.28 -12.80 -20.17
N ARG A 107 21.77 -12.07 -21.17
CA ARG A 107 21.92 -10.61 -21.25
C ARG A 107 21.28 -9.93 -20.04
N GLU A 108 20.03 -10.25 -19.72
CA GLU A 108 19.33 -9.67 -18.56
C GLU A 108 20.04 -10.03 -17.24
N TYR A 109 20.52 -11.27 -17.09
CA TYR A 109 21.34 -11.67 -15.93
C TYR A 109 22.61 -10.83 -15.79
N ASN A 110 23.35 -10.63 -16.88
CA ASN A 110 24.57 -9.81 -16.86
C ASN A 110 24.28 -8.35 -16.47
N ILE A 111 23.16 -7.78 -16.93
CA ILE A 111 22.73 -6.43 -16.53
C ILE A 111 22.42 -6.39 -15.03
N VAL A 112 21.72 -7.39 -14.48
CA VAL A 112 21.47 -7.49 -13.03
C VAL A 112 22.79 -7.56 -12.24
N GLN A 113 23.75 -8.38 -12.70
CA GLN A 113 25.05 -8.51 -12.03
C GLN A 113 25.88 -7.23 -12.11
N SER A 114 25.87 -6.53 -13.25
CA SER A 114 26.59 -5.26 -13.38
C SER A 114 26.02 -4.19 -12.45
N ILE A 115 24.69 -4.11 -12.33
CA ILE A 115 24.02 -3.24 -11.35
C ILE A 115 24.42 -3.63 -9.92
N ARG A 116 24.39 -4.92 -9.56
CA ARG A 116 24.81 -5.38 -8.23
C ARG A 116 26.27 -5.03 -7.92
N CYS A 117 27.15 -5.14 -8.92
CA CYS A 117 28.56 -4.77 -8.79
C CYS A 117 28.71 -3.27 -8.55
N LEU A 118 28.02 -2.43 -9.34
CA LEU A 118 28.00 -0.96 -9.15
C LEU A 118 27.53 -0.58 -7.75
N LEU A 119 26.52 -1.27 -7.22
CA LEU A 119 25.95 -0.97 -5.91
C LEU A 119 26.77 -1.52 -4.73
N ARG A 120 27.66 -2.49 -4.96
CA ARG A 120 28.44 -3.14 -3.89
C ARG A 120 29.24 -2.12 -3.07
N ASN A 121 29.72 -1.06 -3.71
CA ASN A 121 30.53 -0.01 -3.08
C ASN A 121 29.73 1.30 -2.85
N ARG A 122 28.41 1.28 -3.03
CA ARG A 122 27.54 2.46 -2.92
C ARG A 122 26.50 2.27 -1.83
N SER A 123 26.97 2.17 -0.57
CA SER A 123 26.09 2.12 0.61
C SER A 123 25.31 3.42 0.83
N ASP A 124 25.71 4.50 0.16
CA ASP A 124 25.00 5.78 0.10
C ASP A 124 23.74 5.73 -0.77
N ILE A 125 23.52 4.68 -1.57
CA ILE A 125 22.37 4.56 -2.47
C ILE A 125 21.29 3.67 -1.88
N VAL A 126 20.05 4.16 -1.95
CA VAL A 126 18.84 3.43 -1.57
C VAL A 126 18.05 3.10 -2.83
N ILE A 127 17.70 1.81 -2.98
CA ILE A 127 16.76 1.33 -3.99
C ILE A 127 15.49 0.86 -3.28
N ARG A 128 14.37 1.50 -3.59
CA ARG A 128 13.06 1.12 -3.04
C ARG A 128 12.01 1.11 -4.13
N ARG A 129 11.08 0.18 -4.05
CA ARG A 129 9.88 0.21 -4.89
C ARG A 129 8.99 1.36 -4.40
N THR A 130 8.52 2.20 -5.31
CA THR A 130 7.56 3.26 -4.96
C THR A 130 6.19 2.65 -4.68
N ASP A 131 5.45 3.30 -3.79
CA ASP A 131 4.11 2.91 -3.33
C ASP A 131 3.05 3.05 -4.45
N LYS A 132 3.07 4.15 -5.21
CA LYS A 132 2.02 4.50 -6.19
C LYS A 132 2.30 3.98 -7.60
N SER A 133 3.55 4.03 -8.03
CA SER A 133 3.98 3.64 -9.37
C SER A 133 4.77 2.33 -9.24
N LYS A 134 4.55 1.32 -10.09
CA LYS A 134 5.25 0.01 -9.97
C LYS A 134 6.74 0.07 -10.37
N VAL A 135 7.40 1.17 -10.08
CA VAL A 135 8.75 1.55 -10.46
C VAL A 135 9.62 1.68 -9.22
N PHE A 136 10.92 1.74 -9.43
CA PHE A 136 11.91 1.85 -8.38
C PHE A 136 12.37 3.29 -8.24
N TYR A 137 12.38 3.80 -7.02
CA TYR A 137 13.21 4.92 -6.61
C TYR A 137 14.64 4.44 -6.45
N ILE A 138 15.58 5.18 -7.01
CA ILE A 138 17.02 5.03 -6.83
C ILE A 138 17.53 6.43 -6.48
N GLY A 139 18.20 6.57 -5.34
CA GLY A 139 18.64 7.88 -4.85
C GLY A 139 19.54 7.77 -3.64
N LYS A 140 20.13 8.90 -3.21
CA LYS A 140 21.00 8.89 -2.03
C LYS A 140 20.19 8.71 -0.76
N ALA A 141 20.75 8.00 0.22
CA ALA A 141 20.18 7.85 1.56
C ALA A 141 20.01 9.21 2.25
N THR A 142 20.92 10.15 1.99
CA THR A 142 20.85 11.52 2.51
C THR A 142 19.64 12.29 1.97
N ASP A 143 19.23 12.04 0.73
CA ASP A 143 18.02 12.68 0.18
C ASP A 143 16.76 12.18 0.86
N PHE A 144 16.72 10.92 1.28
CA PHE A 144 15.62 10.41 2.11
C PHE A 144 15.57 11.08 3.47
N ALA A 145 16.72 11.19 4.15
CA ALA A 145 16.79 11.85 5.45
C ALA A 145 16.33 13.31 5.35
N ARG A 146 16.88 14.05 4.38
CA ARG A 146 16.50 15.44 4.12
C ARG A 146 15.02 15.59 3.79
N LYS A 147 14.47 14.79 2.88
CA LYS A 147 13.04 14.85 2.54
C LYS A 147 12.15 14.49 3.72
N ALA A 148 12.55 13.53 4.55
CA ALA A 148 11.81 13.16 5.75
C ALA A 148 11.79 14.32 6.75
N GLU A 149 12.93 14.97 6.99
CA GLU A 149 13.05 16.14 7.85
C GLU A 149 12.24 17.33 7.32
N GLU A 150 12.40 17.68 6.04
CA GLU A 150 11.60 18.72 5.37
C GLU A 150 10.10 18.44 5.52
N TYR A 151 9.68 17.18 5.33
CA TYR A 151 8.30 16.76 5.48
C TYR A 151 7.80 16.89 6.92
N MET A 152 8.60 16.45 7.91
CA MET A 152 8.27 16.58 9.33
C MET A 152 8.14 18.04 9.75
N LEU A 153 9.03 18.93 9.27
CA LEU A 153 8.98 20.37 9.52
C LEU A 153 7.78 21.03 8.86
N LYS A 154 7.51 20.71 7.58
CA LYS A 154 6.39 21.25 6.82
C LYS A 154 5.05 20.88 7.47
N THR A 155 4.89 19.62 7.85
CA THR A 155 3.62 19.11 8.37
C THR A 155 3.44 19.38 9.87
N LYS A 156 4.53 19.41 10.64
CA LYS A 156 4.50 19.39 12.11
C LYS A 156 3.61 18.26 12.65
N ALA A 157 3.48 17.17 11.89
CA ALA A 157 2.56 16.08 12.20
C ALA A 157 3.11 15.10 13.24
N TYR A 158 4.41 15.22 13.58
CA TYR A 158 5.13 14.26 14.40
C TYR A 158 5.87 14.96 15.53
N GLN A 159 5.89 14.33 16.70
CA GLN A 159 6.57 14.80 17.89
C GLN A 159 7.47 13.69 18.43
N GLU A 160 8.72 14.05 18.76
CA GLU A 160 9.65 13.12 19.41
C GLU A 160 9.16 12.77 20.82
N ILE A 161 9.22 11.49 21.17
CA ILE A 161 8.96 10.98 22.52
C ILE A 161 10.28 11.06 23.30
N THR A 162 10.40 12.07 24.15
CA THR A 162 11.66 12.44 24.82
C THR A 162 12.04 11.54 25.99
N ASN A 163 11.10 10.71 26.49
CA ASN A 163 11.36 9.83 27.64
C ASN A 163 12.21 8.59 27.29
N GLY A 164 12.58 8.41 26.01
CA GLY A 164 13.40 7.30 25.52
C GLY A 164 12.75 5.91 25.64
N ARG A 165 11.53 5.81 26.16
CA ARG A 165 10.82 4.55 26.34
C ARG A 165 10.06 4.21 25.07
N CYS A 166 10.24 2.97 24.59
CA CYS A 166 9.46 2.44 23.49
C CYS A 166 7.97 2.42 23.89
N PRO A 167 7.08 3.14 23.18
CA PRO A 167 5.67 3.21 23.55
C PRO A 167 4.89 1.93 23.19
N LEU A 168 5.53 0.97 22.52
CA LEU A 168 4.88 -0.22 21.98
C LEU A 168 4.16 -1.05 23.04
N ALA A 169 4.78 -1.23 24.21
CA ALA A 169 4.19 -2.01 25.30
C ALA A 169 2.89 -1.34 25.81
N ASP A 170 2.93 -0.03 26.05
CA ASP A 170 1.79 0.75 26.52
C ASP A 170 0.65 0.77 25.48
N MET A 171 1.00 0.93 24.21
CA MET A 171 0.03 0.89 23.10
C MET A 171 -0.60 -0.49 22.94
N LEU A 172 0.19 -1.55 23.01
CA LEU A 172 -0.29 -2.92 22.95
C LEU A 172 -1.24 -3.21 24.12
N HIS A 173 -0.88 -2.78 25.32
CA HIS A 173 -1.70 -2.92 26.51
C HIS A 173 -3.03 -2.16 26.38
N ALA A 174 -3.00 -0.93 25.84
CA ALA A 174 -4.21 -0.14 25.61
C ALA A 174 -5.16 -0.84 24.61
N VAL A 175 -4.63 -1.40 23.52
CA VAL A 175 -5.43 -2.16 22.54
C VAL A 175 -6.00 -3.43 23.17
N GLN A 176 -5.18 -4.22 23.85
CA GLN A 176 -5.63 -5.45 24.51
C GLN A 176 -6.70 -5.18 25.56
N THR A 177 -6.53 -4.13 26.37
CA THR A 177 -7.49 -3.72 27.40
C THR A 177 -8.82 -3.29 26.77
N LEU A 178 -8.78 -2.50 25.70
CA LEU A 178 -9.99 -2.10 24.98
C LEU A 178 -10.74 -3.32 24.41
N LEU A 179 -10.02 -4.21 23.72
CA LEU A 179 -10.61 -5.42 23.14
C LEU A 179 -11.17 -6.36 24.21
N ALA A 180 -10.48 -6.52 25.34
CA ALA A 180 -10.97 -7.30 26.48
C ALA A 180 -12.27 -6.72 27.05
N SER A 181 -12.37 -5.39 27.15
CA SER A 181 -13.58 -4.71 27.62
C SER A 181 -14.79 -4.99 26.72
N PHE A 182 -14.60 -5.03 25.39
CA PHE A 182 -15.66 -5.34 24.44
C PHE A 182 -16.11 -6.79 24.47
N VAL A 183 -15.19 -7.73 24.74
CA VAL A 183 -15.56 -9.14 24.95
C VAL A 183 -16.38 -9.27 26.23
N LYS A 184 -15.98 -8.61 27.32
CA LYS A 184 -16.71 -8.62 28.60
C LYS A 184 -18.14 -8.06 28.46
N GLN A 185 -18.31 -7.05 27.60
CA GLN A 185 -19.60 -6.41 27.31
C GLN A 185 -20.45 -7.18 26.28
N GLY A 186 -19.98 -8.31 25.76
CA GLY A 186 -20.67 -9.07 24.72
C GLY A 186 -20.69 -8.40 23.34
N ALA A 187 -19.97 -7.28 23.16
CA ALA A 187 -19.91 -6.55 21.89
C ALA A 187 -19.03 -7.26 20.85
N LEU A 188 -18.10 -8.11 21.29
CA LEU A 188 -17.25 -8.94 20.43
C LEU A 188 -17.22 -10.39 20.93
N THR A 189 -17.24 -11.35 20.02
CA THR A 189 -16.87 -12.73 20.33
C THR A 189 -15.36 -12.85 20.53
N LYS A 190 -14.92 -13.87 21.28
CA LYS A 190 -13.50 -14.19 21.47
C LYS A 190 -12.77 -14.41 20.14
N GLN A 191 -13.44 -15.02 19.16
CA GLN A 191 -12.88 -15.25 17.82
C GLN A 191 -12.71 -13.94 17.03
N GLN A 192 -13.66 -13.00 17.12
CA GLN A 192 -13.54 -11.69 16.48
C GLN A 192 -12.41 -10.87 17.13
N SER A 193 -12.35 -10.85 18.46
CA SER A 193 -11.27 -10.18 19.22
C SER A 193 -9.88 -10.70 18.80
N ASN A 194 -9.73 -12.03 18.64
CA ASN A 194 -8.47 -12.64 18.19
C ASN A 194 -8.08 -12.26 16.74
N LYS A 195 -9.06 -12.00 15.85
CA LYS A 195 -8.80 -11.60 14.46
C LYS A 195 -8.36 -10.14 14.33
N ILE A 196 -8.87 -9.26 15.20
CA ILE A 196 -8.55 -7.82 15.18
C ILE A 196 -7.47 -7.42 16.18
N SER A 197 -7.09 -8.34 17.07
CA SER A 197 -5.94 -8.17 17.95
C SER A 197 -4.69 -7.89 17.11
N PRO A 198 -3.80 -6.98 17.57
CA PRO A 198 -2.57 -6.66 16.86
C PRO A 198 -1.78 -7.95 16.58
N ASN A 199 -1.73 -8.34 15.31
CA ASN A 199 -0.85 -9.38 14.84
C ASN A 199 0.39 -8.70 14.30
N LEU A 200 1.54 -8.95 14.92
CA LEU A 200 2.83 -8.37 14.53
C LEU A 200 3.21 -8.65 13.05
N ASN A 201 2.50 -9.56 12.37
CA ASN A 201 2.86 -10.07 11.05
C ASN A 201 1.83 -9.84 9.92
N LYS A 202 0.72 -9.12 10.10
CA LYS A 202 -0.25 -8.87 9.00
C LYS A 202 -1.20 -7.73 9.34
N LEU A 203 -1.42 -6.80 8.39
CA LEU A 203 -2.33 -5.68 8.58
C LEU A 203 -2.97 -5.25 7.25
N GLU A 204 -4.24 -5.58 7.01
CA GLU A 204 -5.06 -5.01 5.92
C GLU A 204 -6.55 -5.07 6.25
N LEU A 205 -7.31 -3.98 6.02
CA LEU A 205 -8.78 -3.95 6.00
C LEU A 205 -9.30 -2.76 5.16
N ALA A 206 -9.64 -3.01 3.89
CA ALA A 206 -10.23 -2.08 2.93
C ALA A 206 -11.72 -2.31 2.48
N PRO A 207 -12.47 -3.39 2.81
CA PRO A 207 -13.73 -3.68 2.09
C PRO A 207 -14.94 -2.77 2.35
N ILE A 208 -15.07 -2.12 3.51
CA ILE A 208 -16.34 -1.45 3.90
C ILE A 208 -16.53 -0.11 3.17
N PHE A 209 -15.44 0.62 2.91
CA PHE A 209 -15.48 1.92 2.23
C PHE A 209 -15.89 1.83 0.76
N LEU A 210 -15.52 0.74 0.08
CA LEU A 210 -15.76 0.56 -1.36
C LEU A 210 -17.25 0.47 -1.72
N ASN A 211 -18.12 0.12 -0.77
CA ASN A 211 -19.56 0.03 -1.03
C ASN A 211 -20.28 1.39 -1.06
N PHE A 212 -19.76 2.39 -0.36
CA PHE A 212 -20.39 3.73 -0.28
C PHE A 212 -19.74 4.73 -1.26
N ALA A 213 -18.42 4.61 -1.48
CA ALA A 213 -17.65 5.54 -2.31
C ALA A 213 -17.95 5.46 -3.81
N ARG A 214 -18.47 4.32 -4.31
CA ARG A 214 -18.74 4.10 -5.75
C ARG A 214 -19.68 5.13 -6.37
N ARG A 215 -20.53 5.79 -5.57
CA ARG A 215 -21.51 6.76 -6.07
C ARG A 215 -20.89 8.12 -6.40
N THR A 216 -19.75 8.44 -5.81
CA THR A 216 -19.10 9.77 -5.94
C THR A 216 -17.65 9.72 -6.41
N THR A 217 -17.12 8.51 -6.65
CA THR A 217 -15.74 8.29 -7.10
C THR A 217 -15.73 7.94 -8.59
N PHE A 218 -14.90 8.60 -9.38
CA PHE A 218 -14.62 8.15 -10.74
C PHE A 218 -13.74 6.90 -10.68
N ILE A 219 -14.26 5.79 -11.19
CA ILE A 219 -13.60 4.50 -11.02
C ILE A 219 -12.35 4.39 -11.92
N ASN A 220 -12.42 4.97 -13.13
CA ASN A 220 -11.34 5.00 -14.11
C ASN A 220 -11.69 6.02 -15.23
N GLY A 221 -10.77 6.19 -16.18
CA GLY A 221 -10.96 7.12 -17.31
C GLY A 221 -12.20 6.82 -18.16
N ILE A 222 -12.63 5.56 -18.29
CA ILE A 222 -13.84 5.19 -19.04
C ILE A 222 -15.10 5.69 -18.32
N ASP A 223 -15.14 5.60 -16.99
CA ASP A 223 -16.26 6.13 -16.19
C ASP A 223 -16.39 7.65 -16.34
N VAL A 224 -15.25 8.37 -16.38
CA VAL A 224 -15.23 9.81 -16.65
C VAL A 224 -15.77 10.12 -18.05
N THR A 225 -15.28 9.43 -19.08
CA THR A 225 -15.73 9.64 -20.46
C THR A 225 -17.22 9.40 -20.61
N ARG A 226 -17.76 8.31 -20.04
CA ARG A 226 -19.20 8.02 -20.11
C ARG A 226 -20.07 9.09 -19.45
N LYS A 227 -19.64 9.60 -18.29
CA LYS A 227 -20.37 10.68 -17.60
C LYS A 227 -20.32 11.98 -18.40
N LEU A 228 -19.21 12.26 -19.09
CA LEU A 228 -19.10 13.41 -20.00
C LEU A 228 -19.95 13.23 -21.26
N GLU A 229 -19.98 12.04 -21.86
CA GLU A 229 -20.84 11.72 -23.00
C GLU A 229 -22.32 11.95 -22.64
N GLN A 230 -22.77 11.45 -21.49
CA GLN A 230 -24.13 11.69 -21.01
C GLN A 230 -24.42 13.18 -20.82
N TYR A 231 -23.48 13.92 -20.23
CA TYR A 231 -23.61 15.37 -20.04
C TYR A 231 -23.71 16.16 -21.36
N VAL A 232 -23.04 15.68 -22.41
CA VAL A 232 -23.19 16.20 -23.77
C VAL A 232 -24.58 15.88 -24.32
N MET A 233 -25.05 14.63 -24.16
CA MET A 233 -26.37 14.21 -24.61
C MET A 233 -27.51 14.99 -23.92
N ASP A 234 -27.33 15.33 -22.65
CA ASP A 234 -28.30 16.12 -21.86
C ASP A 234 -28.29 17.63 -22.23
N GLY A 235 -27.44 18.04 -23.19
CA GLY A 235 -27.35 19.43 -23.66
C GLY A 235 -26.72 20.39 -22.65
N HIS A 236 -26.01 19.86 -21.64
CA HIS A 236 -25.38 20.65 -20.59
C HIS A 236 -23.95 21.10 -20.96
N PHE A 237 -23.38 20.53 -22.02
CA PHE A 237 -22.08 20.91 -22.55
C PHE A 237 -22.17 22.18 -23.42
N ARG A 238 -21.51 23.25 -22.97
CA ARG A 238 -21.56 24.58 -23.60
C ARG A 238 -20.15 25.13 -23.82
N SER A 239 -20.02 26.12 -24.70
CA SER A 239 -18.74 26.84 -24.89
C SER A 239 -18.22 27.52 -23.62
N THR A 240 -19.11 27.77 -22.65
CA THR A 240 -18.78 28.33 -21.34
C THR A 240 -18.39 27.29 -20.28
N THR A 241 -18.52 25.98 -20.59
CA THR A 241 -18.17 24.90 -19.65
C THR A 241 -16.68 24.94 -19.30
N LYS A 242 -16.37 24.86 -18.00
CA LYS A 242 -15.00 24.86 -17.48
C LYS A 242 -14.66 23.50 -16.87
N PHE A 243 -13.46 23.02 -17.17
CA PHE A 243 -12.89 21.83 -16.54
C PHE A 243 -11.93 22.27 -15.44
N VAL A 244 -12.15 21.77 -14.23
CA VAL A 244 -11.35 22.12 -13.05
C VAL A 244 -10.87 20.82 -12.41
N THR A 245 -9.56 20.73 -12.18
CA THR A 245 -8.96 19.67 -11.38
C THR A 245 -8.38 20.28 -10.12
N VAL A 246 -8.62 19.63 -8.98
CA VAL A 246 -8.12 20.08 -7.67
C VAL A 246 -7.38 18.92 -7.04
N ASP A 247 -6.14 19.15 -6.63
CA ASP A 247 -5.33 18.16 -5.90
C ASP A 247 -5.22 18.57 -4.43
N VAL A 248 -5.60 17.65 -3.53
CA VAL A 248 -5.51 17.90 -2.08
C VAL A 248 -4.17 17.37 -1.57
N THR A 249 -3.27 18.29 -1.27
CA THR A 249 -1.92 17.96 -0.80
C THR A 249 -1.93 17.40 0.63
N ASP A 250 -1.11 16.39 0.88
CA ASP A 250 -0.78 15.86 2.22
C ASP A 250 -1.98 15.43 3.09
N LEU A 251 -3.12 15.10 2.46
CA LEU A 251 -4.41 14.85 3.11
C LEU A 251 -4.29 14.00 4.38
N TYR A 252 -3.69 12.81 4.31
CA TYR A 252 -3.61 11.89 5.45
C TYR A 252 -2.87 12.46 6.65
N SER A 253 -1.86 13.29 6.44
CA SER A 253 -1.06 13.89 7.51
C SER A 253 -1.68 15.19 8.04
N MET A 254 -2.50 15.87 7.23
CA MET A 254 -2.99 17.23 7.48
C MET A 254 -4.40 17.29 8.05
N ILE A 255 -5.22 16.26 7.85
CA ILE A 255 -6.54 16.20 8.45
C ILE A 255 -6.45 16.36 9.97
N ALA A 256 -7.23 17.28 10.52
CA ALA A 256 -7.38 17.42 11.96
C ALA A 256 -8.11 16.19 12.51
N ARG A 257 -7.50 15.50 13.47
CA ARG A 257 -8.05 14.24 14.02
C ARG A 257 -9.46 14.40 14.56
N GLN A 258 -9.67 15.48 15.29
CA GLN A 258 -10.96 15.74 15.91
C GLN A 258 -12.04 15.99 14.83
N GLY A 259 -11.74 16.81 13.82
CA GLY A 259 -12.65 16.99 12.67
C GLY A 259 -12.91 15.71 11.88
N ALA A 260 -11.91 14.83 11.75
CA ALA A 260 -12.08 13.52 11.12
C ALA A 260 -13.00 12.58 11.92
N LEU A 261 -12.83 12.55 13.24
CA LEU A 261 -13.66 11.76 14.14
C LEU A 261 -15.09 12.31 14.20
N GLU A 262 -15.27 13.61 14.14
CA GLU A 262 -16.59 14.24 14.05
C GLU A 262 -17.28 13.90 12.72
N ALA A 263 -16.54 13.93 11.61
CA ALA A 263 -17.07 13.50 10.32
C ALA A 263 -17.43 12.01 10.32
N LEU A 264 -16.62 11.18 10.97
CA LEU A 264 -16.93 9.76 11.14
C LEU A 264 -18.20 9.56 11.98
N MET A 265 -18.37 10.32 13.06
CA MET A 265 -19.55 10.25 13.92
C MET A 265 -20.82 10.59 13.14
N ARG A 266 -20.84 11.74 12.45
CA ARG A 266 -21.97 12.17 11.61
C ARG A 266 -22.29 11.17 10.51
N PHE A 267 -21.25 10.60 9.89
CA PHE A 267 -21.43 9.53 8.91
C PHE A 267 -22.14 8.32 9.51
N PHE A 268 -21.76 7.88 10.72
CA PHE A 268 -22.43 6.77 11.39
C PHE A 268 -23.85 7.12 11.84
N GLU A 269 -24.10 8.31 12.38
CA GLU A 269 -25.45 8.76 12.74
C GLU A 269 -26.41 8.68 11.54
N LYS A 270 -25.93 9.04 10.34
CA LYS A 270 -26.71 9.00 9.10
C LYS A 270 -26.95 7.59 8.55
N HIS A 271 -26.04 6.65 8.80
CA HIS A 271 -26.01 5.35 8.12
C HIS A 271 -26.11 4.14 9.06
N SER A 272 -26.24 4.38 10.36
CA SER A 272 -26.45 3.32 11.35
C SER A 272 -27.87 2.83 11.39
N ASP A 273 -28.01 1.58 11.83
CA ASP A 273 -29.30 0.99 12.15
C ASP A 273 -29.39 0.88 13.68
N HIS A 274 -30.30 1.66 14.28
CA HIS A 274 -30.48 1.73 15.74
C HIS A 274 -29.17 1.98 16.52
N GLY A 275 -28.32 2.89 16.05
CA GLY A 275 -27.05 3.25 16.70
C GLY A 275 -25.96 2.19 16.58
N LYS A 276 -26.11 1.25 15.63
CA LYS A 276 -25.16 0.18 15.36
C LYS A 276 -24.76 0.11 13.89
N ILE A 277 -23.55 -0.36 13.63
CA ILE A 277 -23.07 -0.75 12.31
C ILE A 277 -22.80 -2.25 12.36
N GLY A 278 -23.69 -3.03 11.75
CA GLY A 278 -23.74 -4.49 11.94
C GLY A 278 -24.00 -4.82 13.41
N SER A 279 -23.11 -5.58 14.04
CA SER A 279 -23.23 -5.96 15.46
C SER A 279 -22.60 -4.96 16.43
N LEU A 280 -21.90 -3.93 15.94
CA LEU A 280 -21.11 -3.02 16.79
C LEU A 280 -21.82 -1.70 17.04
N ALA A 281 -21.89 -1.29 18.30
CA ALA A 281 -22.35 0.04 18.69
C ALA A 281 -21.38 1.11 18.19
N ILE A 282 -21.92 2.27 17.77
CA ILE A 282 -21.13 3.40 17.28
C ILE A 282 -20.06 3.81 18.29
N ASP A 283 -20.39 3.90 19.58
CA ASP A 283 -19.44 4.26 20.63
C ASP A 283 -18.18 3.36 20.62
N HIS A 284 -18.37 2.05 20.48
CA HIS A 284 -17.26 1.10 20.41
C HIS A 284 -16.38 1.34 19.18
N ILE A 285 -16.99 1.62 18.03
CA ILE A 285 -16.27 1.93 16.79
C ILE A 285 -15.49 3.23 16.95
N MET A 286 -16.09 4.25 17.56
CA MET A 286 -15.46 5.55 17.80
C MET A 286 -14.30 5.45 18.79
N ARG A 287 -14.41 4.62 19.82
CA ARG A 287 -13.32 4.32 20.75
C ARG A 287 -12.15 3.61 20.05
N MET A 288 -12.43 2.66 19.16
CA MET A 288 -11.39 2.02 18.33
C MET A 288 -10.74 3.01 17.38
N ALA A 289 -11.53 3.83 16.69
CA ALA A 289 -11.05 4.86 15.77
C ALA A 289 -10.08 5.84 16.47
N ARG A 290 -10.47 6.33 17.66
CA ARG A 290 -9.63 7.22 18.47
C ARG A 290 -8.35 6.52 18.90
N LEU A 291 -8.44 5.29 19.39
CA LEU A 291 -7.26 4.52 19.79
C LEU A 291 -6.27 4.35 18.63
N ILE A 292 -6.75 3.95 17.43
CA ILE A 292 -5.90 3.80 16.24
C ILE A 292 -5.18 5.11 15.91
N LEU A 293 -5.84 6.27 16.02
CA LEU A 293 -5.22 7.56 15.74
C LEU A 293 -4.18 7.96 16.80
N ASP A 294 -4.43 7.60 18.06
CA ASP A 294 -3.59 7.97 19.21
C ASP A 294 -2.38 7.08 19.41
N THR A 295 -2.41 5.84 18.90
CA THR A 295 -1.31 4.86 18.99
C THR A 295 -0.41 4.82 17.75
N ASN A 296 -0.44 5.84 16.90
CA ASN A 296 0.46 5.92 15.75
C ASN A 296 1.84 6.43 16.19
N CYS A 297 2.82 5.54 16.23
CA CYS A 297 4.22 5.86 16.44
C CYS A 297 5.14 5.13 15.48
N PHE A 298 6.34 5.67 15.28
CA PHE A 298 7.41 4.98 14.57
C PHE A 298 8.76 5.21 15.25
N ALA A 299 9.70 4.31 14.99
CA ALA A 299 11.09 4.46 15.39
C ALA A 299 11.92 4.91 14.19
N TYR A 300 12.76 5.92 14.39
CA TYR A 300 13.70 6.41 13.39
C TYR A 300 14.94 6.98 14.07
N ASN A 301 16.13 6.63 13.58
CA ASN A 301 17.41 7.08 14.11
C ASN A 301 17.53 6.92 15.65
N ASN A 302 17.20 5.73 16.16
CA ASN A 302 17.17 5.39 17.59
C ASN A 302 16.28 6.29 18.47
N LYS A 303 15.35 7.02 17.85
CA LYS A 303 14.34 7.84 18.52
C LYS A 303 12.95 7.34 18.20
N TYR A 304 12.00 7.66 19.07
CA TYR A 304 10.59 7.34 18.88
C TYR A 304 9.82 8.61 18.57
N TYR A 305 8.91 8.54 17.61
CA TYR A 305 8.07 9.65 17.20
C TYR A 305 6.61 9.24 17.30
N LYS A 306 5.81 10.09 17.94
CA LYS A 306 4.36 9.97 17.94
C LYS A 306 3.81 10.86 16.83
N GLN A 307 2.90 10.32 16.04
CA GLN A 307 2.10 11.16 15.16
C GLN A 307 1.08 11.90 16.03
N CYS A 308 0.98 13.22 15.88
CA CYS A 308 0.06 14.10 16.61
C CYS A 308 -1.01 14.73 15.71
N ARG A 309 -0.83 14.66 14.38
CA ARG A 309 -1.78 15.18 13.38
C ARG A 309 -2.03 14.17 12.27
N GLY A 310 -3.25 14.15 11.72
CA GLY A 310 -3.65 13.18 10.72
C GLY A 310 -3.60 11.74 11.24
N GLY A 311 -3.52 10.80 10.30
CA GLY A 311 -3.33 9.37 10.54
C GLY A 311 -2.14 8.82 9.75
N ALA A 312 -1.70 7.62 10.10
CA ALA A 312 -0.52 7.01 9.51
C ALA A 312 -0.73 6.71 8.01
N MET A 313 0.19 7.17 7.16
CA MET A 313 0.16 6.79 5.74
C MET A 313 0.39 5.28 5.60
N GLY A 314 -0.49 4.61 4.86
CA GLY A 314 -0.51 3.14 4.76
C GLY A 314 -1.42 2.45 5.78
N SER A 315 -1.98 3.18 6.75
CA SER A 315 -3.05 2.66 7.59
C SER A 315 -4.34 2.54 6.77
N ALA A 316 -4.86 1.32 6.67
CA ALA A 316 -6.12 1.06 5.98
C ALA A 316 -7.28 1.87 6.60
N PHE A 317 -7.27 2.04 7.93
CA PHE A 317 -8.25 2.88 8.62
C PHE A 317 -8.10 4.37 8.26
N THR A 318 -6.86 4.88 8.21
CA THR A 318 -6.62 6.29 7.84
C THR A 318 -7.13 6.61 6.44
N GLN A 319 -6.98 5.68 5.49
CA GLN A 319 -7.52 5.83 4.14
C GLN A 319 -9.05 5.96 4.16
N VAL A 320 -9.74 5.07 4.87
CA VAL A 320 -11.21 5.12 5.00
C VAL A 320 -11.66 6.42 5.66
N LEU A 321 -11.00 6.79 6.76
CA LEU A 321 -11.32 8.00 7.52
C LEU A 321 -11.17 9.27 6.68
N ALA A 322 -10.07 9.38 5.94
CA ALA A 322 -9.82 10.53 5.07
C ALA A 322 -10.87 10.64 3.95
N ASN A 323 -11.32 9.52 3.41
CA ASN A 323 -12.37 9.55 2.40
C ASN A 323 -13.73 9.95 2.97
N ILE A 324 -14.07 9.52 4.19
CA ILE A 324 -15.29 9.97 4.87
C ILE A 324 -15.21 11.47 5.13
N TYR A 325 -14.06 11.95 5.62
CA TYR A 325 -13.83 13.37 5.83
C TYR A 325 -13.98 14.19 4.54
N MET A 326 -13.37 13.74 3.44
CA MET A 326 -13.51 14.42 2.14
C MET A 326 -14.95 14.38 1.64
N TYR A 327 -15.63 13.22 1.74
CA TYR A 327 -17.03 13.10 1.33
C TYR A 327 -17.92 14.12 2.04
N GLU A 328 -17.72 14.33 3.35
CA GLU A 328 -18.46 15.37 4.07
C GLU A 328 -18.10 16.79 3.63
N TRP A 329 -16.81 17.08 3.49
CA TRP A 329 -16.32 18.40 3.07
C TRP A 329 -16.85 18.79 1.68
N GLU A 330 -17.00 17.81 0.79
CA GLU A 330 -17.42 17.98 -0.60
C GLU A 330 -18.94 18.15 -0.77
N GLN A 331 -19.75 17.92 0.27
CA GLN A 331 -21.22 17.94 0.16
C GLN A 331 -21.77 19.25 -0.39
N HIS A 332 -21.19 20.39 0.01
CA HIS A 332 -21.63 21.70 -0.49
C HIS A 332 -21.30 21.88 -1.97
N LEU A 333 -20.12 21.44 -2.39
CA LEU A 333 -19.71 21.47 -3.79
C LEU A 333 -20.60 20.55 -4.63
N MET A 334 -20.85 19.32 -4.17
CA MET A 334 -21.74 18.37 -4.84
C MET A 334 -23.13 18.96 -5.05
N LYS A 335 -23.76 19.48 -3.99
CA LYS A 335 -25.09 20.12 -4.08
C LYS A 335 -25.10 21.33 -5.02
N HIS A 336 -24.02 22.12 -5.02
CA HIS A 336 -23.88 23.23 -5.94
C HIS A 336 -23.81 22.74 -7.39
N GLN A 337 -22.99 21.73 -7.69
CA GLN A 337 -22.89 21.16 -9.04
C GLN A 337 -24.24 20.58 -9.48
N GLU A 338 -24.93 19.81 -8.64
CA GLU A 338 -26.27 19.28 -8.95
C GLU A 338 -27.27 20.39 -9.30
N LYS A 339 -27.30 21.50 -8.54
CA LYS A 339 -28.19 22.64 -8.81
C LYS A 339 -27.89 23.35 -10.13
N HIS A 340 -26.63 23.33 -10.57
CA HIS A 340 -26.17 24.04 -11.75
C HIS A 340 -25.96 23.12 -12.97
N ASN A 341 -26.51 21.90 -12.91
CA ASN A 341 -26.31 20.87 -13.92
C ASN A 341 -24.82 20.69 -14.25
N GLY A 342 -23.97 20.61 -13.23
CA GLY A 342 -22.53 20.38 -13.34
C GLY A 342 -22.16 18.95 -12.95
N ILE A 343 -21.04 18.45 -13.45
CA ILE A 343 -20.50 17.14 -13.08
C ILE A 343 -19.51 17.31 -11.94
N TYR A 344 -19.65 16.47 -10.92
CA TYR A 344 -18.64 16.29 -9.89
C TYR A 344 -18.21 14.83 -9.80
N GLY A 345 -16.92 14.60 -9.55
CA GLY A 345 -16.44 13.29 -9.13
C GLY A 345 -15.02 13.37 -8.60
N ARG A 346 -14.70 12.41 -7.73
CA ARG A 346 -13.42 12.30 -7.01
C ARG A 346 -12.58 11.13 -7.48
#